data_AF-Q3BNF9-F1
#
_entry.id   AF-Q3BNF9-F1
#
_cell.length_a   1.000
_cell.length_b   1.000
_cell.length_c   1.000
_cell.angle_alpha   90.00
_cell.angle_beta   90.00
_cell.angle_gamma   90.00
#
_symmetry.space_group_name_H-M   'P 1'
#
loop_
_entity.id
_entity.type
_entity.pdbx_description
1 polymer ?
#
loop_
_entity_poly.entity_id
_entity_poly.type
_entity_poly.pdbx_seq_one_letter_code
_entity_poly.pdbx_strand_id
1 'polypeptide(L)' 'MDTDSDGAISKQEAQVNAGLAQIFDQADGNTDGKLTPDEYKAFVAKQQGGGATGSQGN' A
#
# COMPACT_ATOMS: atom_id res chain seq x y z
N MET A 1 7.37 4.90 9.00
CA MET A 1 6.62 5.10 10.25
C MET A 1 5.54 6.10 9.92
N ASP A 2 4.28 5.76 10.18
CA ASP A 2 3.17 6.72 10.14
C ASP A 2 3.29 7.60 11.40
N THR A 3 3.68 8.85 11.17
CA THR A 3 4.16 9.83 12.16
C THR A 3 3.05 10.80 12.54
N ASP A 4 2.15 11.09 11.61
CA ASP A 4 0.97 11.93 11.86
C ASP A 4 -0.22 11.11 12.41
N SER A 5 -0.11 9.77 12.43
CA SER A 5 -1.17 8.86 12.89
C SER A 5 -2.48 9.10 12.16
N ASP A 6 -2.41 9.54 10.90
CA ASP A 6 -3.58 9.72 10.05
C ASP A 6 -4.07 8.39 9.46
N GLY A 7 -3.28 7.33 9.61
CA GLY A 7 -3.56 5.98 9.13
C GLY A 7 -3.10 5.75 7.69
N ALA A 8 -2.54 6.75 7.04
CA ALA A 8 -1.90 6.69 5.74
C ALA A 8 -0.39 6.91 5.89
N ILE A 9 0.39 6.40 4.94
CA ILE A 9 1.83 6.73 4.88
C ILE A 9 1.99 7.84 3.86
N SER A 10 2.56 8.98 4.20
CA SER A 10 2.86 10.02 3.22
C SER A 10 4.12 9.73 2.40
N LYS A 11 4.28 10.39 1.25
CA LYS A 11 5.48 10.27 0.42
C LYS A 11 6.76 10.58 1.20
N GLN A 12 6.75 11.62 2.04
CA GLN A 12 7.89 11.96 2.89
C GLN A 12 8.26 10.81 3.84
N GLU A 13 7.27 10.09 4.35
CA GLU A 13 7.44 8.95 5.26
C GLU A 13 7.78 7.64 4.55
N ALA A 14 7.36 7.48 3.30
CA ALA A 14 7.83 6.40 2.45
C ALA A 14 9.28 6.64 2.00
N GLN A 15 9.65 7.90 1.72
CA GLN A 15 10.99 8.28 1.25
C GLN A 15 12.10 8.05 2.28
N VAL A 16 11.80 8.04 3.58
CA VAL A 16 12.80 7.67 4.60
C VAL A 16 13.24 6.20 4.51
N ASN A 17 12.53 5.37 3.75
CA ASN A 17 12.91 3.98 3.51
C ASN A 17 12.85 3.63 2.02
N ALA A 18 14.00 3.31 1.42
CA ALA A 18 14.11 3.03 -0.01
C ALA A 18 13.18 1.91 -0.50
N GLY A 19 12.99 0.85 0.30
CA GLY A 19 12.08 -0.24 -0.07
C GLY A 19 10.62 0.19 -0.04
N LEU A 20 10.25 1.01 0.95
CA LEU A 20 8.93 1.59 1.09
C LEU A 20 8.62 2.57 -0.04
N ALA A 21 9.56 3.44 -0.41
CA ALA A 21 9.41 4.36 -1.54
C ALA A 21 9.14 3.62 -2.87
N GLN A 22 9.79 2.48 -3.12
CA GLN A 22 9.58 1.70 -4.34
C GLN A 22 8.18 1.07 -4.43
N ILE A 23 7.66 0.55 -3.31
CA ILE A 23 6.30 -0.02 -3.28
C ILE A 23 5.25 1.07 -3.16
N PHE A 24 5.59 2.22 -2.57
CA PHE A 24 4.72 3.36 -2.42
C PHE A 24 4.23 3.83 -3.78
N ASP A 25 5.15 4.11 -4.72
CA ASP A 25 4.78 4.54 -6.08
C ASP A 25 3.95 3.47 -6.83
N GLN A 26 4.05 2.19 -6.44
CA GLN A 26 3.24 1.11 -7.02
C GLN A 26 1.85 0.96 -6.38
N ALA A 27 1.73 1.33 -5.11
CA ALA A 27 0.53 1.21 -4.31
C ALA A 27 -0.32 2.49 -4.31
N ASP A 28 0.32 3.66 -4.38
CA ASP A 28 -0.26 4.98 -4.60
C ASP A 28 -0.76 5.08 -6.05
N GLY A 29 -1.95 4.54 -6.29
CA GLY A 29 -2.55 4.46 -7.61
C GLY A 29 -3.16 5.77 -8.07
N ASN A 30 -3.48 6.66 -7.13
CA ASN A 30 -4.05 7.99 -7.41
C ASN A 30 -2.95 9.07 -7.52
N THR A 31 -1.70 8.75 -7.15
CA THR A 31 -0.55 9.65 -7.13
C THR A 31 -0.78 10.94 -6.33
N ASP A 32 -1.54 10.84 -5.23
CA ASP A 32 -1.82 11.97 -4.36
C ASP A 32 -0.67 12.25 -3.36
N GLY A 33 0.32 11.36 -3.30
CA GLY A 33 1.46 11.48 -2.40
C GLY A 33 1.18 10.97 -0.98
N LYS A 34 0.12 10.18 -0.79
CA LYS A 34 -0.20 9.40 0.40
C LYS A 34 -0.60 7.97 0.00
N LEU A 35 -0.26 7.00 0.84
CA LEU A 35 -0.65 5.61 0.69
C LEU A 35 -1.69 5.33 1.76
N THR A 36 -2.95 5.29 1.34
CA THR A 36 -4.07 5.04 2.24
C THR A 36 -4.25 3.53 2.49
N PRO A 37 -4.95 3.14 3.58
CA PRO A 37 -5.30 1.74 3.82
C PRO A 37 -6.10 1.11 2.67
N ASP A 38 -6.96 1.90 2.02
CA ASP A 38 -7.76 1.46 0.88
C ASP A 38 -6.90 1.16 -0.34
N GLU A 39 -5.92 2.01 -0.63
CA GLU A 39 -4.94 1.79 -1.70
C GLU A 39 -4.02 0.62 -1.41
N TYR A 40 -3.52 0.50 -0.17
CA TYR A 40 -2.75 -0.67 0.23
C TYR A 40 -3.56 -1.95 0.09
N LYS A 41 -4.84 -1.95 0.48
CA LYS A 41 -5.75 -3.09 0.31
C LYS A 41 -6.00 -3.39 -1.16
N ALA A 42 -6.18 -2.38 -2.01
CA ALA A 42 -6.34 -2.56 -3.45
C ALA A 42 -5.06 -3.10 -4.10
N PHE A 43 -3.89 -2.60 -3.70
CA PHE A 43 -2.59 -3.05 -4.14
C PHE A 43 -2.35 -4.51 -3.73
N VAL A 44 -2.58 -4.84 -2.47
CA VAL A 44 -2.48 -6.20 -1.95
C VAL A 44 -3.50 -7.12 -2.61
N ALA A 45 -4.76 -6.70 -2.83
CA ALA A 45 -5.73 -7.51 -3.56
C ALA A 45 -5.29 -7.77 -5.02
N LYS A 46 -4.70 -6.76 -5.67
CA LYS A 46 -4.16 -6.87 -7.03
C LYS A 46 -2.91 -7.76 -7.09
N GLN A 47 -2.09 -7.76 -6.04
CA GLN A 47 -0.87 -8.55 -5.92
C GLN A 47 -1.15 -9.99 -5.43
N GLN A 48 -2.13 -10.17 -4.53
CA GLN A 48 -2.63 -11.46 -4.04
C GLN A 48 -3.58 -12.17 -5.03
N GLY A 49 -4.13 -11.44 -6.01
CA GLY A 49 -4.79 -12.03 -7.18
C GLY A 49 -3.86 -12.95 -8.00
N GLY A 50 -2.55 -12.93 -7.73
CA GLY A 50 -1.55 -13.85 -8.29
C GLY A 50 -1.01 -14.91 -7.31
N GLY A 51 -1.46 -14.97 -6.06
CA GLY A 51 -0.88 -15.90 -5.08
C GLY A 51 -1.61 -15.95 -3.73
N ALA A 52 -2.55 -16.90 -3.63
CA ALA A 52 -3.01 -17.54 -2.40
C ALA A 52 -3.58 -16.67 -1.26
N THR A 53 -4.91 -16.48 -1.24
CA THR A 53 -5.86 -16.70 -0.11
C THR A 53 -7.27 -16.42 -0.65
N GLY A 54 -8.28 -17.30 -0.62
CA GLY A 54 -8.39 -18.66 -0.15
C GLY A 54 -9.66 -19.25 -0.77
N SER A 55 -9.57 -20.49 -1.19
CA SER A 55 -10.70 -21.36 -1.46
C SER A 55 -11.61 -21.41 -0.22
N GLN A 56 -12.80 -20.85 -0.33
CA GLN A 56 -13.97 -21.22 0.45
C GLN A 56 -15.11 -21.20 -0.58
N GLY A 57 -15.56 -22.30 -1.15
CA GLY A 57 -15.78 -23.61 -0.54
C GLY A 57 -17.28 -23.69 -0.22
N ASN A 58 -18.04 -24.22 -1.19
CA ASN A 58 -19.50 -24.43 -1.25
C ASN A 58 -20.43 -23.21 -1.29
#